data_AF-A0A963QRJ7-F1
#
_entry.id   AF-A0A963QRJ7-F1
#
_cell.length_a   1.000
_cell.length_b   1.000
_cell.length_c   1.000
_cell.angle_alpha   90.00
_cell.angle_beta   90.00
_cell.angle_gamma   90.00
#
_symmetry.space_group_name_H-M   'P 1'
#
loop_
_entity.id
_entity.type
_entity.pdbx_description
1 polymer ?
#
loop_
_entity_poly.entity_id
_entity_poly.type
_entity_poly.pdbx_seq_one_letter_code
_entity_poly.pdbx_strand_id
1 'polypeptide(L)'
;MSPLLTKKSASLFTIAALLSGCVSAEQVAMYSAVDAGFANVKAESAAATRGKQTVWIQSREQASEVASRVHALVHRKTISADTAVQVALLNNRGLQ
;
A
#
# COMPACT_ATOMS: atom_id res chain seq x y z
N MET A 1 29.74 37.45 -18.24
CA MET A 1 28.72 36.91 -17.30
C MET A 1 28.78 37.68 -16.00
N SER A 2 27.68 38.32 -15.61
CA SER A 2 27.63 39.26 -14.48
C SER A 2 27.83 38.54 -13.14
N PRO A 3 28.74 38.99 -12.26
CA PRO A 3 29.06 38.32 -10.98
C PRO A 3 27.87 38.28 -10.00
N LEU A 4 26.87 39.12 -10.25
CA LEU A 4 25.59 39.14 -9.51
C LEU A 4 24.73 37.90 -9.80
N LEU A 5 24.83 37.32 -10.99
CA LEU A 5 24.09 36.13 -11.39
C LEU A 5 24.67 34.89 -10.69
N THR A 6 26.00 34.79 -10.63
CA THR A 6 26.74 33.71 -9.96
C THR A 6 26.49 33.70 -8.44
N LYS A 7 26.44 34.88 -7.80
CA LYS A 7 26.11 35.00 -6.36
C LYS A 7 24.68 34.56 -6.04
N LYS A 8 23.70 34.91 -6.89
CA LYS A 8 22.30 34.48 -6.73
C LYS A 8 22.16 32.96 -6.90
N SER A 9 22.85 32.37 -7.88
CA SER A 9 22.86 30.93 -8.08
C SER A 9 23.52 30.17 -6.92
N ALA A 10 24.61 30.69 -6.37
CA ALA A 10 25.27 30.08 -5.20
C ALA A 10 24.38 30.09 -3.95
N SER A 11 23.60 31.15 -3.75
CA SER A 11 22.67 31.28 -2.63
C SER A 11 21.47 30.32 -2.76
N LEU A 12 20.97 30.10 -3.97
CA LEU A 12 19.89 29.14 -4.23
C LEU A 12 20.33 27.69 -3.99
N PHE A 13 21.56 27.34 -4.39
CA PHE A 13 22.12 26.02 -4.15
C PHE A 13 22.32 25.70 -2.66
N THR A 14 22.78 26.67 -1.87
CA THR A 14 22.97 26.48 -0.42
C THR A 14 21.65 26.30 0.30
N ILE A 15 20.62 27.06 -0.06
CA ILE A 15 19.27 26.89 0.48
C ILE A 15 18.71 25.51 0.11
N ALA A 16 18.85 25.07 -1.14
CA ALA A 16 18.40 23.74 -1.57
C ALA A 16 19.13 22.60 -0.85
N ALA A 17 20.44 22.75 -0.60
CA ALA A 17 21.22 21.77 0.16
C ALA A 17 20.81 21.72 1.64
N LEU A 18 20.52 22.87 2.26
CA LEU A 18 20.03 22.96 3.64
C LEU A 18 18.60 22.40 3.81
N LEU A 19 17.78 22.47 2.76
CA LEU A 19 16.43 21.87 2.74
C LEU A 19 16.42 20.39 2.32
N SER A 20 17.58 19.79 2.01
CA SER A 20 17.64 18.36 1.70
C SER A 20 17.45 17.52 2.96
N GLY A 21 16.50 16.57 2.93
CA GLY A 21 16.28 15.64 4.04
C GLY A 21 17.37 14.56 4.09
N CYS A 22 17.72 14.08 5.29
CA CYS A 22 18.65 12.97 5.53
C CYS A 22 18.06 11.58 5.19
N VAL A 23 17.30 11.48 4.10
CA VAL A 23 16.62 10.25 3.70
C VAL A 23 17.43 9.60 2.57
N SER A 24 17.84 8.35 2.75
CA SER A 24 18.54 7.59 1.71
C SER A 24 17.60 7.32 0.53
N ALA A 25 18.16 7.10 -0.66
CA ALA A 25 17.36 6.74 -1.84
C ALA A 25 16.52 5.46 -1.60
N GLU A 26 17.02 4.55 -0.78
CA GLU A 26 16.36 3.30 -0.41
C GLU A 26 15.19 3.52 0.55
N GLN A 27 15.33 4.45 1.50
CA GLN A 27 14.23 4.91 2.34
C GLN A 27 13.17 5.64 1.50
N VAL A 28 13.57 6.49 0.56
CA VAL A 28 12.63 7.14 -0.37
C VAL A 28 11.87 6.10 -1.18
N ALA A 29 12.54 5.07 -1.71
CA ALA A 29 11.89 3.99 -2.44
C ALA A 29 10.89 3.21 -1.57
N MET A 30 11.25 2.89 -0.32
CA MET A 30 10.35 2.22 0.62
C MET A 30 9.10 3.04 0.93
N TYR A 31 9.24 4.35 1.17
CA TYR A 31 8.10 5.20 1.52
C TYR A 31 7.26 5.64 0.31
N SER A 32 7.84 5.59 -0.90
CA SER A 32 7.13 5.95 -2.14
C SER A 32 6.40 4.76 -2.78
N ALA A 33 6.56 3.55 -2.25
CA ALA A 33 5.85 2.37 -2.73
C ALA A 33 4.34 2.53 -2.54
N VAL A 34 3.55 2.00 -3.49
CA VAL A 34 2.07 2.06 -3.45
C VAL A 34 1.52 1.36 -2.20
N ASP A 35 2.24 0.39 -1.65
CA ASP A 35 1.91 -0.34 -0.43
C ASP A 35 2.83 0.00 0.75
N ALA A 36 3.50 1.17 0.70
CA ALA A 36 4.38 1.64 1.77
C ALA A 36 3.66 1.59 3.13
N GLY A 37 4.32 0.99 4.13
CA GLY A 37 3.77 0.82 5.49
C GLY A 37 2.80 -0.36 5.66
N PHE A 38 2.22 -0.91 4.59
CA PHE A 38 1.30 -2.05 4.71
C PHE A 38 2.03 -3.38 4.95
N ALA A 39 3.31 -3.48 4.61
CA ALA A 39 4.11 -4.68 4.83
C ALA A 39 4.11 -5.14 6.30
N ASN A 40 4.22 -4.19 7.24
CA ASN A 40 4.18 -4.50 8.67
C ASN A 40 2.78 -4.98 9.10
N VAL A 41 1.73 -4.31 8.63
CA VAL A 41 0.33 -4.71 8.89
C VAL A 41 0.07 -6.13 8.37
N LYS A 42 0.55 -6.44 7.16
CA LYS A 42 0.43 -7.77 6.57
C LYS A 42 1.14 -8.84 7.40
N ALA A 43 2.37 -8.56 7.83
CA ALA A 43 3.17 -9.49 8.64
C ALA A 43 2.51 -9.76 10.01
N GLU A 44 2.14 -8.70 10.73
CA GLU A 44 1.52 -8.81 12.04
C GLU A 44 0.14 -9.48 11.97
N SER A 45 -0.68 -9.11 10.97
CA SER A 45 -1.98 -9.73 10.75
C SER A 45 -1.84 -11.21 10.43
N ALA A 46 -0.85 -11.60 9.63
CA ALA A 46 -0.58 -13.01 9.36
C ALA A 46 -0.20 -13.76 10.65
N ALA A 47 0.67 -13.20 11.48
CA ALA A 47 1.03 -13.80 12.77
C ALA A 47 -0.20 -13.97 13.68
N ALA A 48 -1.00 -12.90 13.84
CA ALA A 48 -2.19 -12.89 14.70
C ALA A 48 -3.32 -13.82 14.22
N THR A 49 -3.43 -14.05 12.91
CA THR A 49 -4.55 -14.80 12.31
C THR A 49 -4.19 -16.24 11.90
N ARG A 50 -3.05 -16.77 12.37
CA ARG A 50 -2.53 -18.10 11.98
C ARG A 50 -2.28 -18.21 10.48
N GLY A 51 -1.67 -17.20 9.90
CA GLY A 51 -1.21 -17.17 8.52
C GLY A 51 -2.28 -16.80 7.49
N LYS A 52 -3.39 -16.16 7.86
CA LYS A 52 -4.35 -15.67 6.85
C LYS A 52 -3.69 -14.61 5.98
N GLN A 53 -4.05 -14.63 4.70
CA GLN A 53 -3.58 -13.63 3.74
C GLN A 53 -4.33 -12.31 3.97
N THR A 54 -3.55 -11.25 4.21
CA THR A 54 -4.06 -9.88 4.33
C THR A 54 -3.63 -9.09 3.10
N VAL A 55 -4.58 -8.43 2.45
CA VAL A 55 -4.38 -7.67 1.20
C VAL A 55 -4.95 -6.27 1.36
N TRP A 56 -4.20 -5.27 0.91
CA TRP A 56 -4.68 -3.90 0.84
C TRP A 56 -5.22 -3.63 -0.56
N ILE A 57 -6.53 -3.55 -0.68
CA ILE A 57 -7.21 -3.29 -1.96
C ILE A 57 -7.25 -1.78 -2.19
N GLN A 58 -6.52 -1.31 -3.19
CA GLN A 58 -6.36 0.11 -3.54
C GLN A 58 -6.96 0.47 -4.90
N SER A 59 -7.42 -0.51 -5.68
CA SER A 59 -8.09 -0.27 -6.97
C SER A 59 -9.25 -1.23 -7.22
N ARG A 60 -10.05 -0.94 -8.26
CA ARG A 60 -11.17 -1.82 -8.67
C ARG A 60 -10.67 -3.14 -9.24
N GLU A 61 -9.56 -3.10 -9.95
CA GLU A 61 -8.90 -4.27 -10.53
C GLU A 61 -8.43 -5.21 -9.41
N GLN A 62 -7.75 -4.67 -8.39
CA GLN A 62 -7.35 -5.45 -7.21
C GLN A 62 -8.57 -6.03 -6.48
N ALA A 63 -9.67 -5.28 -6.39
CA ALA A 63 -10.90 -5.77 -5.79
C ALA A 63 -11.48 -6.97 -6.57
N SER A 64 -11.49 -6.89 -7.91
CA SER A 64 -11.94 -7.97 -8.80
C SER A 64 -11.07 -9.22 -8.69
N GLU A 65 -9.75 -9.06 -8.62
CA GLU A 65 -8.80 -10.17 -8.43
C GLU A 65 -9.03 -10.88 -7.08
N VAL A 66 -9.17 -10.11 -6.00
CA VAL A 66 -9.46 -10.67 -4.67
C VAL A 66 -10.82 -11.36 -4.66
N ALA A 67 -11.85 -10.76 -5.25
CA ALA A 67 -13.18 -11.36 -5.34
C ALA A 67 -13.16 -12.71 -6.10
N SER A 68 -12.39 -12.78 -7.18
CA SER A 68 -12.21 -14.01 -7.96
C SER A 68 -11.51 -15.10 -7.14
N ARG A 69 -10.49 -14.73 -6.35
CA ARG A 69 -9.80 -15.66 -5.43
C ARG A 69 -10.72 -16.16 -4.32
N VAL A 70 -11.47 -15.26 -3.68
CA VAL A 70 -12.45 -15.62 -2.64
C VAL A 70 -13.51 -16.57 -3.22
N HIS A 71 -14.02 -16.28 -4.42
CA HIS A 71 -14.97 -17.15 -5.10
C HIS A 71 -14.38 -18.54 -5.33
N ALA A 72 -13.17 -18.63 -5.87
CA ALA A 72 -12.50 -19.90 -6.13
C ALA A 72 -12.29 -20.74 -4.85
N LEU A 73 -12.08 -20.11 -3.70
CA LEU A 73 -11.92 -20.81 -2.41
C LEU A 73 -13.20 -21.51 -1.94
N VAL A 74 -14.37 -20.96 -2.29
CA VAL A 74 -15.68 -21.45 -1.82
C VAL A 74 -16.53 -22.10 -2.90
N HIS A 75 -16.13 -21.98 -4.17
CA HIS A 75 -16.87 -22.53 -5.30
C HIS A 75 -17.08 -24.05 -5.12
N ARG A 76 -18.34 -24.49 -5.21
CA ARG A 76 -18.76 -25.90 -5.02
C ARG A 76 -18.40 -26.48 -3.64
N LYS A 77 -18.29 -25.64 -2.61
CA LYS A 77 -18.11 -26.08 -1.23
C LYS A 77 -19.37 -25.80 -0.41
N THR A 78 -19.71 -26.74 0.47
CA THR A 78 -20.66 -26.46 1.54
C THR A 78 -19.97 -25.59 2.60
N ILE A 79 -20.50 -24.40 2.84
CA ILE A 79 -19.97 -23.44 3.81
C ILE A 79 -21.05 -23.10 4.84
N SER A 80 -20.64 -22.66 6.04
CA SER A 80 -21.59 -22.17 7.04
C SER A 80 -22.27 -20.87 6.58
N ALA A 81 -23.42 -20.55 7.19
CA ALA A 81 -24.10 -19.28 6.96
C ALA A 81 -23.19 -18.07 7.22
N ASP A 82 -22.43 -18.10 8.34
CA ASP A 82 -21.48 -17.04 8.68
C ASP A 82 -20.39 -16.87 7.62
N THR A 83 -19.89 -17.98 7.06
CA THR A 83 -18.90 -17.94 5.98
C THR A 83 -19.50 -17.36 4.72
N ALA A 84 -20.75 -17.70 4.39
CA ALA A 84 -21.45 -17.17 3.23
C ALA A 84 -21.64 -15.65 3.34
N VAL A 85 -22.03 -15.15 4.51
CA VAL A 85 -22.14 -13.70 4.77
C VAL A 85 -20.78 -13.03 4.63
N GLN A 86 -19.72 -13.59 5.22
CA GLN A 86 -18.37 -13.02 5.08
C GLN A 86 -17.90 -12.96 3.62
N VAL A 87 -18.13 -14.02 2.83
CA VAL A 87 -17.84 -14.02 1.39
C VAL A 87 -18.63 -12.93 0.67
N ALA A 88 -19.92 -12.77 1.00
CA ALA A 88 -20.76 -11.74 0.40
C ALA A 88 -20.22 -10.34 0.70
N LEU A 89 -19.83 -10.05 1.94
CA LEU A 89 -19.27 -8.76 2.35
C LEU A 89 -17.87 -8.50 1.77
N LEU A 90 -17.04 -9.53 1.63
CA LEU A 90 -15.71 -9.41 1.01
C LEU A 90 -15.80 -9.09 -0.49
N ASN A 91 -16.75 -9.70 -1.19
CA ASN A 91 -16.96 -9.48 -2.62
C ASN A 91 -17.85 -8.27 -2.94
N ASN A 92 -18.58 -7.75 -1.96
CA ASN A 92 -19.45 -6.58 -2.08
C ASN A 92 -19.25 -5.64 -0.90
N ARG A 93 -18.10 -4.95 -0.87
CA ARG A 93 -17.71 -4.10 0.27
C ARG A 93 -18.68 -2.94 0.56
N GLY A 94 -19.54 -2.54 -0.39
CA GLY A 94 -20.58 -1.53 -0.17
C GLY A 94 -21.80 -2.02 0.62
N LEU A 95 -21.83 -3.30 1.02
CA LEU A 95 -22.83 -3.85 1.93
C LEU A 95 -22.43 -3.72 3.41
N GLN A 96 -21.20 -3.29 3.69
CA GLN A 96 -20.71 -2.92 5.03
C GLN A 96 -20.92 -1.43 5.25
#